data_AF-A0A7Y2ENY7-F1
#
_entry.id   AF-A0A7Y2ENY7-F1
#
_cell.length_a   1.000
_cell.length_b   1.000
_cell.length_c   1.000
_cell.angle_alpha   90.00
_cell.angle_beta   90.00
_cell.angle_gamma   90.00
#
_symmetry.space_group_name_H-M   'P 1'
#
loop_
_entity.id
_entity.type
_entity.pdbx_description
1 polymer ?
#
loop_
_entity_poly.entity_id
_entity_poly.type
_entity_poly.pdbx_seq_one_letter_code
_entity_poly.pdbx_strand_id
1 'polypeptide(L)'
;ISRGWDYLSLDWKHTWYTAPGGALDTYLLTRYFLDDGPFQGEPEESNVWEGFGLHKRKEYDGLGFIGKYRFGGTFCAFGEPQQGICLRKLAWLYNTGYDGIFDNNTNRIELTIDLGGIPLQVWGQRGYNSDLVDYYQKTDSWGVTLELNSASLR
;
A
#
# COMPACT_ATOMS: atom_id res chain seq x y z
N ILE A 1 -4.69 14.88 -5.26
CA ILE A 1 -3.75 15.77 -4.55
C ILE A 1 -2.38 15.11 -4.67
N SER A 2 -1.41 15.80 -5.27
CA SER A 2 -0.04 15.32 -5.49
C SER A 2 0.90 16.13 -4.59
N ARG A 3 2.01 15.54 -4.14
CA ARG A 3 3.02 16.20 -3.30
C ARG A 3 3.91 17.21 -4.07
N GLY A 4 3.63 17.44 -5.35
CA GLY A 4 4.42 18.35 -6.21
C GLY A 4 5.84 17.84 -6.51
N TRP A 5 6.10 16.56 -6.28
CA TRP A 5 7.44 15.97 -6.42
C TRP A 5 7.70 15.50 -7.84
N ASP A 6 8.82 15.94 -8.40
CA ASP A 6 9.33 15.40 -9.65
C ASP A 6 10.17 14.14 -9.36
N TYR A 7 9.78 13.03 -9.98
CA TYR A 7 10.47 11.76 -9.84
C TYR A 7 10.40 10.93 -11.12
N LEU A 8 11.39 10.06 -11.27
CA LEU A 8 11.36 8.97 -12.24
C LEU A 8 10.86 7.71 -11.53
N SER A 9 9.82 7.08 -12.08
CA SER A 9 9.30 5.82 -11.55
C SER A 9 9.56 4.65 -12.49
N LEU A 10 9.97 3.53 -11.92
CA LEU A 10 9.99 2.23 -12.57
C LEU A 10 9.07 1.29 -11.81
N ASP A 11 8.03 0.82 -12.51
CA ASP A 11 7.03 -0.08 -11.96
C ASP A 11 7.14 -1.44 -12.64
N TRP A 12 7.52 -2.46 -11.88
CA TRP A 12 7.52 -3.83 -12.35
C TRP A 12 6.35 -4.59 -11.75
N LYS A 13 5.61 -5.32 -12.60
CA LYS A 13 4.45 -6.12 -12.21
C LYS A 13 4.57 -7.53 -12.77
N HIS A 14 4.26 -8.51 -11.93
CA HIS A 14 4.15 -9.91 -12.35
C HIS A 14 3.00 -10.61 -11.63
N THR A 15 2.36 -11.56 -12.31
CA THR A 15 1.29 -12.40 -11.75
C THR A 15 1.72 -13.86 -11.79
N TRP A 16 1.85 -14.47 -10.61
CA TRP A 16 2.16 -15.88 -10.44
C TRP A 16 0.86 -16.64 -10.20
N TYR A 17 0.53 -17.62 -11.05
CA TYR A 17 -0.63 -18.47 -10.84
C TYR A 17 -0.28 -19.62 -9.91
N THR A 18 -1.10 -19.87 -8.90
CA THR A 18 -0.91 -20.96 -7.94
C THR A 18 -2.01 -22.00 -8.08
N ALA A 19 -1.66 -23.28 -7.93
CA ALA A 19 -2.65 -24.35 -7.83
C ALA A 19 -3.12 -24.48 -6.37
N PRO A 20 -4.42 -24.71 -6.09
CA PRO A 20 -5.55 -24.79 -7.03
C PRO A 20 -6.26 -23.42 -7.22
N GLY A 21 -5.98 -22.73 -8.33
CA GLY A 21 -6.76 -21.56 -8.78
C GLY A 21 -6.50 -20.25 -8.03
N GLY A 22 -5.40 -20.14 -7.28
CA GLY A 22 -4.97 -18.88 -6.67
C GLY A 22 -4.10 -18.05 -7.61
N ALA A 23 -3.85 -16.80 -7.22
CA ALA A 23 -2.93 -15.92 -7.94
C ALA A 23 -2.19 -14.98 -6.97
N LEU A 24 -0.88 -14.85 -7.13
CA LEU A 24 -0.06 -13.86 -6.45
C LEU A 24 0.34 -12.76 -7.44
N ASP A 25 -0.14 -11.54 -7.23
CA ASP A 25 0.31 -10.38 -7.97
C ASP A 25 1.43 -9.67 -7.19
N THR A 26 2.63 -9.59 -7.75
CA THR A 26 3.78 -8.89 -7.17
C THR A 26 4.07 -7.60 -7.93
N TYR A 27 4.28 -6.52 -7.21
CA TYR A 27 4.68 -5.22 -7.74
C TYR A 27 5.95 -4.77 -7.04
N LEU A 28 6.92 -4.31 -7.81
CA LEU A 28 8.08 -3.56 -7.33
C LEU A 28 7.97 -2.16 -7.90
N LEU A 29 8.00 -1.17 -7.02
CA LEU A 29 7.86 0.25 -7.35
C LEU A 29 9.17 0.92 -6.95
N THR A 30 9.85 1.54 -7.89
CA THR A 30 11.04 2.33 -7.61
C THR A 30 10.77 3.77 -8.03
N ARG A 31 10.95 4.72 -7.12
CA ARG A 31 10.86 6.16 -7.37
C ARG A 31 12.19 6.79 -7.05
N TYR A 32 12.78 7.46 -8.02
CA TYR A 32 13.96 8.28 -7.84
C TYR A 32 13.56 9.74 -7.93
N PHE A 33 13.67 10.48 -6.83
CA PHE A 33 13.30 11.88 -6.80
C PHE A 33 14.40 12.73 -7.44
N LEU A 34 13.99 13.63 -8.33
CA LEU A 34 14.90 14.61 -8.93
C LEU A 34 15.10 15.75 -7.93
N ASP A 35 16.34 16.22 -7.80
CA ASP A 35 16.66 17.37 -6.94
C ASP A 35 16.21 18.69 -7.59
N ASP A 36 16.38 18.80 -8.92
CA ASP A 36 15.95 19.93 -9.75
C ASP A 36 15.08 19.42 -10.92
N GLY A 37 13.81 19.12 -10.65
CA GLY A 37 12.87 18.69 -11.68
C GLY A 37 12.37 19.84 -12.58
N PRO A 38 11.98 19.57 -13.84
CA PRO A 38 11.55 20.60 -14.79
C PRO A 38 10.22 21.29 -14.40
N PHE A 39 9.45 20.67 -13.51
CA PHE A 39 8.21 21.23 -12.95
C PHE A 39 8.33 21.53 -11.45
N GLN A 40 9.52 21.34 -10.88
CA GLN A 40 9.83 21.58 -9.49
C GLN A 40 10.30 23.03 -9.31
N GLY A 41 9.69 23.76 -8.38
CA GLY A 41 10.28 24.99 -7.83
C GLY A 41 11.43 24.66 -6.87
N GLU A 42 11.85 25.60 -6.02
CA GLU A 42 12.69 25.24 -4.87
C GLU A 42 12.03 24.10 -4.08
N PRO A 43 12.80 23.17 -3.49
CA PRO A 43 12.22 22.04 -2.77
C PRO A 43 11.18 22.54 -1.76
N GLU A 44 9.90 22.21 -1.97
CA GLU A 44 8.84 22.43 -0.97
C GLU A 44 9.01 21.44 0.21
N GLU A 45 10.24 21.21 0.65
CA GLU A 45 10.58 20.41 1.82
C GLU A 45 10.46 21.29 3.07
N SER A 46 9.21 21.66 3.39
CA SER A 46 8.78 22.46 4.54
C SER A 46 9.50 23.79 4.74
N ASN A 47 8.74 24.87 4.86
CA ASN A 47 9.36 26.12 5.29
C ASN A 47 9.83 26.02 6.76
N VAL A 48 10.90 26.73 7.12
CA VAL A 48 11.45 26.76 8.49
C VAL A 48 10.40 27.16 9.55
N TRP A 49 9.35 27.88 9.14
CA TRP A 49 8.23 28.28 10.01
C TRP A 49 7.16 27.20 10.21
N GLU A 50 7.17 26.12 9.42
CA GLU A 50 6.23 25.01 9.54
C GLU A 50 6.55 24.13 10.76
N GLY A 51 7.69 24.35 11.44
CA GLY A 51 8.00 23.75 12.76
C GLY A 51 8.44 22.29 12.70
N PHE A 52 8.45 21.70 11.52
CA PHE A 52 8.95 20.37 11.21
C PHE A 52 10.28 20.56 10.45
N GLY A 53 11.33 19.81 10.80
CA GLY A 53 12.65 20.02 10.20
C GLY A 53 12.68 19.70 8.70
N LEU A 54 13.79 20.00 8.02
CA LEU A 54 14.06 19.52 6.66
C LEU A 54 14.10 17.97 6.67
N HIS A 55 13.02 17.33 6.25
CA HIS A 55 12.90 15.86 6.21
C HIS A 55 13.00 15.36 4.76
N LYS A 56 14.14 14.76 4.42
CA LYS A 56 14.44 14.38 3.04
C LYS A 56 13.49 13.28 2.55
N ARG A 57 12.73 13.56 1.49
CA ARG A 57 11.73 12.63 0.92
C ARG A 57 12.28 11.25 0.56
N LYS A 58 13.51 11.22 0.03
CA LYS A 58 14.25 10.01 -0.36
C LYS A 58 14.54 9.04 0.79
N GLU A 59 14.42 9.49 2.04
CA GLU A 59 14.59 8.66 3.22
C GLU A 59 13.34 7.87 3.59
N TYR A 60 12.16 8.33 3.19
CA TYR A 60 10.86 7.75 3.61
C TYR A 60 10.09 7.08 2.48
N ASP A 61 10.30 7.50 1.23
CA ASP A 61 9.68 6.94 0.04
C ASP A 61 10.74 6.75 -1.05
N GLY A 62 10.53 5.79 -1.95
CA GLY A 62 11.51 5.48 -2.97
C GLY A 62 11.46 4.04 -3.45
N LEU A 63 11.28 3.09 -2.55
CA LEU A 63 11.23 1.67 -2.85
C LEU A 63 9.98 1.05 -2.23
N GLY A 64 9.10 0.56 -3.08
CA GLY A 64 7.86 -0.09 -2.72
C GLY A 64 7.82 -1.53 -3.17
N PHE A 65 7.27 -2.41 -2.33
CA PHE A 65 6.87 -3.75 -2.71
C PHE A 65 5.39 -3.94 -2.37
N ILE A 66 4.65 -4.56 -3.29
CA ILE A 66 3.27 -4.95 -3.05
C ILE A 66 3.11 -6.42 -3.45
N GLY A 67 2.77 -7.27 -2.50
CA GLY A 67 2.35 -8.65 -2.75
C GLY A 67 0.86 -8.81 -2.49
N LYS A 68 0.08 -9.13 -3.50
CA LYS A 68 -1.37 -9.37 -3.39
C LYS A 68 -1.67 -10.83 -3.73
N TYR A 69 -2.00 -11.62 -2.72
CA TYR A 69 -2.46 -12.99 -2.90
C TYR A 69 -3.98 -13.04 -2.98
N ARG A 70 -4.50 -13.62 -4.05
CA ARG A 70 -5.91 -13.95 -4.24
C ARG A 70 -6.05 -15.45 -4.00
N PHE A 71 -6.81 -15.80 -2.97
CA PHE A 71 -7.10 -17.19 -2.66
C PHE A 71 -8.04 -17.75 -3.73
N GLY A 72 -7.80 -19.00 -4.15
CA GLY A 72 -8.76 -19.76 -4.95
C GLY A 72 -10.07 -19.96 -4.17
N GLY A 73 -11.17 -20.23 -4.88
CA GLY A 73 -12.53 -20.30 -4.33
C GLY A 73 -12.81 -21.39 -3.26
N THR A 74 -11.78 -22.02 -2.71
CA THR A 74 -11.85 -23.13 -1.76
C THR A 74 -11.33 -22.80 -0.36
N PHE A 75 -10.77 -21.62 -0.11
CA PHE A 75 -10.22 -21.27 1.22
C PHE A 75 -11.29 -20.69 2.15
N CYS A 76 -12.16 -21.56 2.67
CA CYS A 76 -13.19 -21.22 3.64
C CYS A 76 -12.93 -21.92 4.98
N ALA A 77 -12.92 -21.15 6.07
CA ALA A 77 -12.64 -21.68 7.41
C ALA A 77 -13.87 -22.37 8.02
N PHE A 78 -15.07 -21.90 7.67
CA PHE A 78 -16.35 -22.41 8.16
C PHE A 78 -17.42 -22.30 7.08
N GLY A 79 -18.02 -23.42 6.65
CA GLY A 79 -19.14 -23.46 5.68
C GLY A 79 -18.73 -23.54 4.21
N GLU A 80 -19.72 -23.67 3.32
CA GLU A 80 -19.54 -23.66 1.87
C GLU A 80 -19.28 -22.24 1.34
N PRO A 81 -18.64 -22.06 0.17
CA PRO A 81 -18.25 -20.74 -0.37
C PRO A 81 -19.35 -19.68 -0.50
N GLN A 82 -20.63 -20.10 -0.48
CA GLN A 82 -21.79 -19.20 -0.58
C GLN A 82 -22.40 -18.79 0.77
N GLN A 83 -22.12 -19.54 1.85
CA GLN A 83 -22.73 -19.32 3.18
C GLN A 83 -21.68 -19.23 4.30
N GLY A 84 -20.41 -19.41 3.96
CA GLY A 84 -19.30 -19.51 4.89
C GLY A 84 -18.47 -18.24 5.05
N ILE A 85 -17.45 -18.37 5.90
CA ILE A 85 -16.40 -17.36 6.09
C ILE A 85 -15.20 -17.77 5.22
N CYS A 86 -14.95 -17.00 4.17
CA CYS A 86 -13.92 -17.33 3.18
C CYS A 86 -12.87 -16.23 3.07
N LEU A 87 -11.59 -16.60 3.06
CA LEU A 87 -10.53 -15.64 2.76
C LEU A 87 -10.49 -15.41 1.25
N ARG A 88 -10.53 -14.15 0.83
CA ARG A 88 -10.54 -13.77 -0.58
C ARG A 88 -9.19 -13.24 -1.03
N LYS A 89 -8.65 -12.29 -0.27
CA LYS A 89 -7.43 -11.56 -0.64
C LYS A 89 -6.58 -11.30 0.59
N LEU A 90 -5.27 -11.39 0.43
CA LEU A 90 -4.26 -10.90 1.36
C LEU A 90 -3.35 -9.96 0.58
N ALA A 91 -3.18 -8.73 1.04
CA ALA A 91 -2.23 -7.79 0.48
C ALA A 91 -1.20 -7.41 1.54
N TRP A 92 0.06 -7.42 1.15
CA TRP A 92 1.15 -6.82 1.90
C TRP A 92 1.74 -5.70 1.07
N LEU A 93 1.78 -4.51 1.65
CA LEU A 93 2.41 -3.33 1.10
C LEU A 93 3.58 -2.97 1.99
N TYR A 94 4.73 -2.77 1.37
CA TYR A 94 5.96 -2.39 2.00
C TYR A 94 6.51 -1.16 1.29
N ASN A 95 6.97 -0.16 2.03
CA ASN A 95 7.59 1.03 1.47
C ASN A 95 8.79 1.46 2.31
N THR A 96 9.84 1.96 1.67
CA THR A 96 11.03 2.53 2.31
C THR A 96 11.68 3.58 1.40
N GLY A 97 12.53 4.44 1.97
CA GLY A 97 13.41 5.30 1.19
C GLY A 97 14.54 4.55 0.48
N TYR A 98 15.15 5.19 -0.52
CA TYR A 98 16.39 4.74 -1.16
C TYR A 98 17.66 5.36 -0.55
N ASP A 99 17.53 6.42 0.25
CA ASP A 99 18.61 7.00 1.05
C ASP A 99 18.38 6.59 2.51
N GLY A 100 19.22 5.74 3.09
CA GLY A 100 18.91 5.09 4.38
C GLY A 100 17.88 3.95 4.23
N ILE A 101 18.15 3.02 3.30
CA ILE A 101 17.28 1.86 3.04
C ILE A 101 17.02 1.10 4.35
N PHE A 102 15.74 0.86 4.65
CA PHE A 102 15.22 0.19 5.85
C PHE A 102 15.20 1.01 7.15
N ASP A 103 15.80 2.20 7.18
CA ASP A 103 15.75 3.05 8.37
C ASP A 103 14.33 3.59 8.61
N ASN A 104 13.65 3.98 7.52
CA ASN A 104 12.27 4.44 7.56
C ASN A 104 11.35 3.56 6.72
N ASN A 105 10.94 2.45 7.31
CA ASN A 105 10.06 1.48 6.67
C ASN A 105 8.58 1.68 7.04
N THR A 106 7.71 1.33 6.10
CA THR A 106 6.27 1.29 6.26
C THR A 106 5.77 -0.07 5.86
N ASN A 107 5.03 -0.72 6.75
CA ASN A 107 4.42 -2.01 6.52
C ASN A 107 2.92 -1.87 6.65
N ARG A 108 2.18 -2.37 5.66
CA ARG A 108 0.73 -2.45 5.71
C ARG A 108 0.26 -3.82 5.26
N ILE A 109 -0.64 -4.40 6.03
CA ILE A 109 -1.26 -5.69 5.74
C ILE A 109 -2.75 -5.44 5.59
N GLU A 110 -3.34 -5.98 4.54
CA GLU A 110 -4.78 -5.95 4.28
C GLU A 110 -5.29 -7.37 4.09
N LEU A 111 -6.34 -7.73 4.80
CA LEU A 111 -6.99 -9.03 4.70
C LEU A 111 -8.45 -8.81 4.31
N THR A 112 -8.86 -9.39 3.19
CA THR A 112 -10.25 -9.39 2.73
C THR A 112 -10.89 -10.73 2.99
N ILE A 113 -11.94 -10.70 3.80
CA ILE A 113 -12.77 -11.84 4.21
C ILE A 113 -14.15 -11.64 3.60
N ASP A 114 -14.69 -12.69 3.00
CA ASP A 114 -16.07 -12.73 2.56
C ASP A 114 -16.94 -13.40 3.63
N LEU A 115 -17.93 -12.65 4.11
CA LEU A 115 -18.91 -13.08 5.09
C LEU A 115 -20.25 -13.27 4.38
N GLY A 116 -20.49 -14.46 3.84
CA GLY A 116 -21.77 -14.80 3.19
C GLY A 116 -22.17 -13.87 2.04
N GLY A 117 -21.21 -13.40 1.24
CA GLY A 117 -21.42 -12.51 0.09
C GLY A 117 -21.06 -11.04 0.36
N ILE A 118 -20.70 -10.69 1.61
CA ILE A 118 -20.26 -9.34 1.98
C ILE A 118 -18.73 -9.35 2.17
N PRO A 119 -17.95 -8.76 1.25
CA PRO A 119 -16.50 -8.66 1.40
C PRO A 119 -16.12 -7.53 2.38
N LEU A 120 -15.58 -7.94 3.52
CA LEU A 120 -15.02 -7.08 4.55
C LEU A 120 -13.50 -7.11 4.44
N GLN A 121 -12.86 -5.94 4.34
CA GLN A 121 -11.41 -5.79 4.42
C GLN A 121 -11.03 -5.21 5.77
N VAL A 122 -10.13 -5.90 6.48
CA VAL A 122 -9.44 -5.34 7.66
C VAL A 122 -8.00 -5.02 7.27
N TRP A 123 -7.49 -3.91 7.75
CA TRP A 123 -6.11 -3.51 7.46
C TRP A 123 -5.43 -2.91 8.68
N GLY A 124 -4.10 -3.07 8.73
CA GLY A 124 -3.24 -2.45 9.71
C GLY A 124 -1.99 -1.92 9.01
N GLN A 125 -1.54 -0.74 9.40
CA GLN A 125 -0.34 -0.09 8.88
C GLN A 125 0.51 0.41 10.04
N ARG A 126 1.82 0.25 9.90
CA ARG A 126 2.83 0.73 10.84
C ARG A 126 4.02 1.30 10.09
N GLY A 127 4.38 2.53 10.40
CA GLY A 127 5.53 3.21 9.81
C GLY A 127 5.22 4.62 9.40
N TYR A 128 5.83 5.05 8.30
CA TYR A 128 5.78 6.40 7.78
C TYR A 128 4.74 6.53 6.66
N ASN A 129 4.67 7.67 5.99
CA ASN A 129 3.79 7.90 4.83
C ASN A 129 2.29 7.62 5.11
N SER A 130 1.80 7.92 6.31
CA SER A 130 0.36 7.80 6.61
C SER A 130 -0.48 8.91 5.99
N ASP A 131 0.08 10.12 5.91
CA ASP A 131 -0.56 11.27 5.30
C ASP A 131 0.39 11.99 4.33
N LEU A 132 -0.16 12.89 3.53
CA LEU A 132 0.54 13.71 2.57
C LEU A 132 1.51 14.69 3.25
N VAL A 133 1.05 15.37 4.31
CA VAL A 133 1.77 16.43 5.02
C VAL A 133 2.70 15.85 6.09
N ASP A 134 2.24 14.86 6.84
CA ASP A 134 3.00 14.25 7.96
C ASP A 134 3.67 12.93 7.57
N TYR A 135 4.20 12.84 6.35
CA TYR A 135 4.78 11.60 5.82
C TYR A 135 6.01 11.11 6.59
N TYR A 136 6.75 12.01 7.24
CA TYR A 136 7.92 11.71 8.06
C TYR A 136 7.52 11.28 9.48
N GLN A 137 6.25 11.40 9.87
CA GLN A 137 5.77 10.96 11.17
C GLN A 137 5.48 9.47 11.16
N LYS A 138 6.03 8.78 12.16
CA LYS A 138 5.74 7.37 12.38
C LYS A 138 4.39 7.22 13.05
N THR A 139 3.50 6.47 12.42
CA THR A 139 2.14 6.24 12.92
C THR A 139 1.79 4.76 12.83
N ASP A 140 0.97 4.32 13.79
CA ASP A 140 0.35 3.01 13.81
C ASP A 140 -1.16 3.22 13.60
N SER A 141 -1.71 2.65 12.55
CA SER A 141 -3.11 2.81 12.16
C SER A 141 -3.72 1.47 11.78
N TRP A 142 -5.03 1.35 11.98
CA TRP A 142 -5.79 0.18 11.60
C TRP A 142 -7.19 0.62 11.20
N GLY A 143 -7.85 -0.18 10.38
CA GLY A 143 -9.17 0.15 9.90
C GLY A 143 -9.90 -1.04 9.33
N VAL A 144 -11.17 -0.81 9.06
CA VAL A 144 -12.09 -1.77 8.47
C VAL A 144 -12.80 -1.08 7.31
N THR A 145 -12.83 -1.73 6.16
CA THR A 145 -13.40 -1.25 4.91
C THR A 145 -14.41 -2.28 4.40
N LEU A 146 -15.57 -1.84 3.92
CA LEU A 146 -16.54 -2.68 3.23
C LEU A 146 -16.37 -2.49 1.72
N GLU A 147 -16.09 -3.56 0.96
CA GLU A 147 -15.94 -3.49 -0.50
C GLU A 147 -17.33 -3.68 -1.15
N LEU A 148 -18.04 -2.59 -1.46
CA LEU A 148 -19.35 -2.69 -2.11
C LEU A 148 -19.19 -3.07 -3.58
N ASN A 149 -19.45 -4.34 -3.92
CA ASN A 149 -19.54 -4.78 -5.31
C ASN A 149 -20.88 -4.30 -5.91
N SER A 150 -20.83 -3.29 -6.77
CA SER A 150 -21.99 -2.68 -7.44
C SER A 150 -22.78 -3.65 -8.37
N ALA A 151 -22.36 -4.90 -8.52
CA ALA A 151 -22.95 -5.83 -9.48
C ALA A 151 -24.17 -6.63 -8.95
N SER A 152 -24.43 -6.65 -7.64
CA SER A 152 -25.49 -7.47 -7.03
C SER A 152 -26.66 -6.68 -6.42
N LEU A 153 -26.75 -5.36 -6.65
CA LEU A 153 -27.92 -4.53 -6.28
C LEU A 153 -28.97 -4.47 -7.40
N ARG A 154 -29.23 -5.59 -8.08
CA ARG A 154 -30.33 -5.74 -9.04
C ARG A 154 -31.11 -7.01 -8.76
#